data_AF-A0AAD4ZJ60-F1
#
_entry.id   AF-A0AAD4ZJ60-F1
#
_cell.length_a   1.000
_cell.length_b   1.000
_cell.length_c   1.000
_cell.angle_alpha   90.00
_cell.angle_beta   90.00
_cell.angle_gamma   90.00
#
_symmetry.space_group_name_H-M   'P 1'
#
loop_
_entity.id
_entity.type
_entity.pdbx_description
1 polymer ?
#
loop_
_entity_poly.entity_id
_entity_poly.type
_entity_poly.pdbx_seq_one_letter_code
_entity_poly.pdbx_strand_id
1 'polypeptide(L)'
;MVEDVLVQAQKHNGWIPKYEDLPTMSDETTSSREKAPRCELKPLPARLKYAFLGEDETYPVVISSKLELLHEGMLLKVLKDHRTAVGWTLSDIKGISSLVCTHQIFLEEYAKLVSQAQHRLNPTMKEVVQKEVLKLWDAGIIEI
;
A
#
# COMPACT_ATOMS: atom_id res chain seq x y z
N MET A 1 26.80 13.60 18.89
CA MET A 1 27.71 12.45 18.68
C MET A 1 27.24 11.49 17.59
N VAL A 2 26.06 11.71 16.98
CA VAL A 2 25.64 11.00 15.74
C VAL A 2 25.68 11.92 14.51
N GLU A 3 25.67 13.25 14.69
CA GLU A 3 25.85 14.19 13.57
C GLU A 3 27.30 14.29 13.06
N ASP A 4 28.30 13.96 13.88
CA ASP A 4 29.72 14.19 13.51
C ASP A 4 30.28 13.17 12.50
N VAL A 5 29.60 12.03 12.31
CA VAL A 5 30.04 10.99 11.35
C VAL A 5 29.52 11.27 9.93
N LEU A 6 28.40 11.99 9.79
CA LEU A 6 27.85 12.31 8.46
C LEU A 6 28.66 13.39 7.72
N VAL A 7 29.33 14.27 8.45
CA VAL A 7 30.01 15.46 7.89
C VAL A 7 31.34 15.12 7.18
N GLN A 8 31.96 13.98 7.49
CA GLN A 8 33.32 13.70 7.01
C GLN A 8 33.42 13.04 5.62
N ALA A 9 32.31 12.67 4.98
CA ALA A 9 32.34 12.05 3.64
C ALA A 9 32.13 13.05 2.48
N GLN A 10 31.84 14.32 2.73
CA GLN A 10 31.39 15.28 1.70
C GLN A 10 32.47 16.25 1.20
N LYS A 11 33.77 15.92 1.31
CA LYS A 11 34.88 16.75 0.79
C LYS A 11 35.56 16.14 -0.44
N HIS A 12 34.79 15.72 -1.43
CA HIS A 12 35.24 15.77 -2.82
C HIS A 12 34.01 15.67 -3.73
N ASN A 13 33.85 16.63 -4.63
CA ASN A 13 32.80 16.73 -5.66
C ASN A 13 31.53 17.43 -5.15
N GLY A 14 31.38 18.71 -5.49
CA GLY A 14 30.27 19.61 -5.11
C GLY A 14 28.91 19.28 -5.72
N TRP A 15 28.53 18.00 -5.75
CA TRP A 15 27.20 17.56 -6.13
C TRP A 15 26.28 17.60 -4.91
N ILE A 16 25.28 18.49 -4.95
CA ILE A 16 24.22 18.55 -3.94
C ILE A 16 23.11 17.59 -4.39
N PRO A 17 22.78 16.56 -3.60
CA PRO A 17 21.62 15.71 -3.88
C PRO A 17 20.36 16.57 -3.93
N LYS A 18 19.63 16.52 -5.05
CA LYS A 18 18.31 17.15 -5.16
C LYS A 18 17.27 16.09 -4.90
N TYR A 19 16.60 16.21 -3.76
CA TYR A 19 15.42 15.42 -3.44
C TYR A 19 14.18 16.15 -3.96
N GLU A 20 13.19 15.39 -4.40
CA GLU A 20 11.89 15.99 -4.72
C GLU A 20 11.13 16.21 -3.40
N ASP A 21 10.65 17.43 -3.20
CA ASP A 21 9.83 17.74 -2.05
C ASP A 21 8.53 16.94 -2.10
N LEU A 22 8.13 16.41 -0.95
CA LEU A 22 6.85 15.75 -0.80
C LEU A 22 5.72 16.75 -0.95
N PRO A 23 4.57 16.35 -1.51
CA PRO A 23 3.38 17.19 -1.49
C PRO A 23 3.03 17.55 -0.05
N THR A 24 2.92 18.85 0.22
CA THR A 24 2.41 19.36 1.49
C THR A 24 0.94 18.96 1.61
N MET A 25 0.56 18.31 2.71
CA MET A 25 -0.84 18.07 3.05
C MET A 25 -1.54 19.42 3.14
N SER A 26 -2.15 19.88 2.05
CA SER A 26 -3.17 20.92 2.14
C SER A 26 -4.33 20.33 2.94
N ASP A 27 -4.82 21.07 3.95
CA ASP A 27 -5.88 20.72 4.92
C ASP A 27 -7.22 20.21 4.34
N GLU A 28 -7.30 19.99 3.03
CA GLU A 28 -8.38 19.26 2.37
C GLU A 28 -8.10 17.76 2.32
N THR A 29 -7.48 17.19 3.35
CA THR A 29 -7.57 15.74 3.61
C THR A 29 -8.98 15.48 4.11
N THR A 30 -9.94 15.52 3.18
CA THR A 30 -11.18 14.78 3.34
C THR A 30 -10.75 13.36 3.65
N SER A 31 -10.83 13.02 4.93
CA SER A 31 -10.63 11.70 5.48
C SER A 31 -11.05 10.70 4.42
N SER A 32 -10.11 9.90 3.91
CA SER A 32 -10.37 8.69 3.13
C SER A 32 -11.06 7.64 4.03
N ARG A 33 -12.08 8.08 4.77
CA ARG A 33 -12.90 7.27 5.64
C ARG A 33 -13.78 6.45 4.73
N GLU A 34 -13.40 5.18 4.61
CA GLU A 34 -14.37 4.09 4.58
C GLU A 34 -15.36 4.11 3.40
N LYS A 35 -14.99 4.65 2.23
CA LYS A 35 -15.77 4.33 1.03
C LYS A 35 -15.30 2.99 0.48
N ALA A 36 -16.19 2.00 0.53
CA ALA A 36 -15.99 0.71 -0.11
C ALA A 36 -15.44 0.94 -1.52
N PRO A 37 -14.35 0.26 -1.92
CA PRO A 37 -13.74 0.50 -3.22
C PRO A 37 -14.76 0.16 -4.30
N ARG A 38 -15.31 1.19 -4.95
CA ARG A 38 -16.11 1.03 -6.17
C ARG A 38 -15.12 0.76 -7.31
N CYS A 39 -14.57 -0.45 -7.32
CA CYS A 39 -13.58 -0.86 -8.30
C CYS A 39 -14.19 -0.90 -9.70
N GLU A 40 -13.44 -0.44 -10.69
CA GLU A 40 -13.73 -0.70 -12.10
C GLU A 40 -13.56 -2.21 -12.34
N LEU A 41 -14.67 -2.95 -12.35
CA LEU A 41 -14.65 -4.40 -12.54
C LEU A 41 -14.23 -4.75 -13.96
N LYS A 42 -13.18 -5.56 -14.07
CA LYS A 42 -12.71 -6.07 -15.36
C LYS A 42 -13.62 -7.18 -15.87
N PRO A 43 -13.72 -7.39 -17.19
CA PRO A 43 -14.45 -8.53 -17.74
C PRO A 43 -13.82 -9.84 -17.25
N LEU A 44 -14.68 -10.79 -16.85
CA LEU A 44 -14.26 -12.10 -16.36
C LEU A 44 -14.41 -13.19 -17.45
N PRO A 45 -13.57 -14.23 -17.41
CA PRO A 45 -13.81 -15.45 -18.19
C PRO A 45 -15.17 -16.09 -17.86
N ALA A 46 -15.79 -16.79 -18.81
CA ALA A 46 -17.12 -17.39 -18.67
C ALA A 46 -17.30 -18.35 -17.47
N ARG A 47 -16.19 -18.88 -16.91
CA ARG A 47 -16.19 -19.80 -15.75
C ARG A 47 -16.26 -19.09 -14.40
N LEU A 48 -16.19 -17.76 -14.39
CA LEU A 48 -16.16 -16.93 -13.20
C LEU A 48 -17.28 -15.89 -13.26
N LYS A 49 -17.78 -15.50 -12.10
CA LYS A 49 -18.76 -14.41 -11.96
C LYS A 49 -18.44 -13.58 -10.72
N TYR A 50 -18.90 -12.33 -10.73
CA TYR A 50 -18.88 -11.50 -9.55
C TYR A 50 -20.05 -11.86 -8.63
N ALA A 51 -19.78 -11.86 -7.34
CA ALA A 51 -20.77 -11.79 -6.28
C ALA A 51 -20.36 -10.68 -5.31
N PHE A 52 -21.31 -10.18 -4.53
CA PHE A 52 -21.10 -9.00 -3.69
C PHE A 52 -21.42 -9.34 -2.24
N LEU A 53 -20.55 -8.90 -1.33
CA LEU A 53 -20.72 -9.15 0.10
C LEU A 53 -21.46 -8.02 0.81
N GLY A 54 -21.45 -6.80 0.28
CA GLY A 54 -22.15 -5.65 0.84
C GLY A 54 -23.36 -5.19 0.02
N GLU A 55 -24.03 -4.16 0.53
CA GLU A 55 -25.11 -3.45 -0.15
C GLU A 55 -24.55 -2.63 -1.33
N ASP A 56 -25.39 -2.24 -2.29
CA ASP A 56 -25.02 -1.43 -3.46
C ASP A 56 -23.82 -1.95 -4.28
N GLU A 57 -23.71 -3.28 -4.46
CA GLU A 57 -22.63 -3.92 -5.21
C GLU A 57 -21.23 -3.63 -4.64
N THR A 58 -21.13 -3.43 -3.33
CA THR A 58 -19.85 -3.24 -2.63
C THR A 58 -19.19 -4.58 -2.27
N TYR A 59 -17.85 -4.57 -2.15
CA TYR A 59 -17.03 -5.74 -1.80
C TYR A 59 -17.18 -6.90 -2.81
N PRO A 60 -16.72 -6.69 -4.06
CA PRO A 60 -16.84 -7.68 -5.13
C PRO A 60 -15.90 -8.88 -4.89
N VAL A 61 -16.46 -10.08 -4.81
CA VAL A 61 -15.73 -11.35 -4.80
C VAL A 61 -15.91 -12.07 -6.13
N VAL A 62 -14.85 -12.74 -6.60
CA VAL A 62 -14.90 -13.55 -7.82
C VAL A 62 -15.11 -15.01 -7.42
N ILE A 63 -16.22 -15.59 -7.86
CA ILE A 63 -16.58 -16.99 -7.59
C ILE A 63 -16.80 -17.76 -8.89
N SER A 64 -16.88 -19.09 -8.82
CA SER A 64 -17.15 -19.89 -10.02
C SER A 64 -18.60 -19.72 -10.48
N SER A 65 -18.80 -19.55 -11.78
CA SER A 65 -20.14 -19.50 -12.40
C SER A 65 -20.86 -20.86 -12.42
N LYS A 66 -20.15 -21.95 -12.10
CA LYS A 66 -20.69 -23.32 -12.04
C LYS A 66 -21.26 -23.72 -10.67
N LEU A 67 -21.21 -22.82 -9.68
CA LEU A 67 -21.76 -23.11 -8.36
C LEU A 67 -23.28 -23.17 -8.42
N GLU A 68 -23.85 -24.21 -7.79
CA GLU A 68 -25.30 -24.29 -7.56
C GLU A 68 -25.72 -23.24 -6.54
N LEU A 69 -26.97 -22.77 -6.63
CA LEU A 69 -27.50 -21.68 -5.80
C LEU A 69 -27.36 -21.94 -4.30
N LEU A 70 -27.53 -23.20 -3.86
CA LEU A 70 -27.35 -23.58 -2.45
C LEU A 70 -25.89 -23.40 -2.01
N HIS A 71 -24.95 -23.94 -2.78
CA HIS A 71 -23.52 -23.84 -2.49
C HIS A 71 -23.01 -22.40 -2.55
N GLU A 72 -23.50 -21.61 -3.51
CA GLU A 72 -23.21 -20.18 -3.61
C GLU A 72 -23.71 -19.43 -2.38
N GLY A 73 -24.95 -19.67 -1.94
CA GLY A 73 -25.51 -19.04 -0.74
C GLY A 73 -24.70 -19.38 0.52
N MET A 74 -24.29 -20.64 0.67
CA MET A 74 -23.43 -21.07 1.78
C MET A 74 -22.05 -20.39 1.75
N LEU A 75 -21.43 -20.31 0.57
CA LEU A 75 -20.14 -19.64 0.39
C LEU A 75 -20.24 -18.16 0.75
N LEU A 76 -21.24 -17.46 0.21
CA LEU A 76 -21.42 -16.04 0.49
C LEU A 76 -21.71 -15.77 1.96
N LYS A 77 -22.44 -16.66 2.64
CA LYS A 77 -22.66 -16.56 4.09
C LYS A 77 -21.34 -16.60 4.86
N VAL A 78 -20.50 -17.61 4.60
CA VAL A 78 -19.18 -17.74 5.24
C VAL A 78 -18.30 -16.53 4.95
N LEU A 79 -18.29 -16.03 3.71
CA LEU A 79 -17.51 -14.85 3.34
C LEU A 79 -18.00 -13.56 4.02
N LYS A 80 -19.33 -13.42 4.21
CA LYS A 80 -19.91 -12.31 4.97
C LYS A 80 -19.54 -12.37 6.45
N ASP A 81 -19.59 -13.57 7.04
CA ASP A 81 -19.22 -13.80 8.44
C ASP A 81 -17.73 -13.51 8.69
N HIS A 82 -16.88 -13.73 7.69
CA HIS A 82 -15.43 -13.51 7.74
C HIS A 82 -14.93 -12.35 6.87
N ARG A 83 -15.72 -11.28 6.74
CA ARG A 83 -15.39 -10.15 5.85
C ARG A 83 -14.03 -9.50 6.14
N THR A 84 -13.60 -9.49 7.40
CA THR A 84 -12.31 -8.93 7.85
C THR A 84 -11.10 -9.77 7.45
N ALA A 85 -11.30 -11.02 7.01
CA ALA A 85 -10.21 -11.85 6.51
C ALA A 85 -9.76 -11.42 5.10
N VAL A 86 -10.59 -10.66 4.38
CA VAL A 86 -10.28 -10.15 3.05
C VAL A 86 -9.83 -8.69 3.17
N GLY A 87 -8.61 -8.39 2.73
CA GLY A 87 -8.04 -7.05 2.76
C GLY A 87 -8.57 -6.17 1.63
N TRP A 88 -9.73 -5.52 1.81
CA TRP A 88 -10.32 -4.61 0.81
C TRP A 88 -9.66 -3.24 0.80
N THR A 89 -9.30 -2.76 1.99
CA THR A 89 -8.60 -1.51 2.23
C THR A 89 -7.28 -1.79 2.93
N LEU A 90 -6.34 -0.83 2.89
CA LEU A 90 -5.08 -0.94 3.63
C LEU A 90 -5.32 -1.13 5.14
N SER A 91 -6.39 -0.52 5.69
CA SER A 91 -6.78 -0.66 7.09
C SER A 91 -7.25 -2.07 7.47
N ASP A 92 -7.73 -2.87 6.50
CA ASP A 92 -8.13 -4.27 6.74
C ASP A 92 -6.90 -5.19 6.86
N ILE A 93 -5.76 -4.79 6.27
CA ILE A 93 -4.52 -5.54 6.30
C ILE A 93 -3.83 -5.25 7.64
N LYS A 94 -4.06 -6.11 8.62
CA LYS A 94 -3.37 -6.04 9.91
C LYS A 94 -1.89 -6.37 9.72
N GLY A 95 -1.02 -5.37 9.91
CA GLY A 95 0.41 -5.58 10.00
C GLY A 95 0.81 -6.36 11.26
N ILE A 96 2.06 -6.82 11.29
CA ILE A 96 2.68 -7.34 12.51
C ILE A 96 3.13 -6.15 13.35
N SER A 97 2.73 -6.11 14.61
CA SER A 97 3.21 -5.07 15.53
C SER A 97 4.72 -5.21 15.72
N SER A 98 5.45 -4.09 15.66
CA SER A 98 6.88 -4.04 15.97
C SER A 98 7.19 -4.52 17.40
N LEU A 99 6.23 -4.45 18.32
CA LEU A 99 6.35 -5.03 19.68
C LEU A 99 6.39 -6.56 19.67
N VAL A 100 5.80 -7.19 18.66
CA VAL A 100 5.69 -8.65 18.54
C VAL A 100 6.88 -9.22 17.78
N CYS A 101 7.32 -8.54 16.71
CA CYS A 101 8.47 -8.98 15.92
C CYS A 101 9.17 -7.78 15.27
N THR A 102 10.47 -7.64 15.54
CA THR A 102 11.35 -6.76 14.78
C THR A 102 12.28 -7.60 13.94
N HIS A 103 12.27 -7.40 12.63
CA HIS A 103 13.27 -7.99 11.76
C HIS A 103 14.59 -7.23 11.87
N GLN A 104 15.68 -7.94 12.15
CA GLN A 104 17.03 -7.39 12.12
C GLN A 104 17.68 -7.76 10.79
N ILE A 105 18.10 -6.76 10.03
CA ILE A 105 18.87 -6.96 8.80
C ILE A 105 20.34 -6.94 9.19
N PHE A 106 20.98 -8.11 9.18
CA PHE A 106 22.42 -8.21 9.42
C PHE A 106 23.19 -7.78 8.18
N LEU A 107 24.18 -6.92 8.38
CA LEU A 107 25.10 -6.48 7.33
C LEU A 107 26.45 -7.17 7.51
N GLU A 108 27.17 -7.34 6.40
CA GLU A 108 28.55 -7.84 6.45
C GLU A 108 29.47 -6.85 7.19
N GLU A 109 30.54 -7.36 7.81
CA GLU A 109 31.46 -6.57 8.66
C GLU A 109 32.06 -5.34 7.96
N TYR A 110 32.23 -5.41 6.64
CA TYR A 110 32.82 -4.35 5.83
C TYR A 110 31.80 -3.62 4.94
N ALA A 111 30.50 -3.80 5.21
CA ALA A 111 29.43 -3.14 4.47
C ALA A 111 29.51 -1.61 4.66
N LYS A 112 29.36 -0.87 3.56
CA LYS A 112 29.36 0.59 3.56
C LYS A 112 27.97 1.09 3.20
N LEU A 113 27.52 2.14 3.90
CA LEU A 113 26.32 2.88 3.51
C LEU A 113 26.58 3.59 2.18
N VAL A 114 25.67 3.41 1.22
CA VAL A 114 25.76 4.02 -0.10
C VAL A 114 24.49 4.84 -0.33
N SER A 115 24.67 6.13 -0.64
CA SER A 115 23.59 6.99 -1.13
C SER A 115 23.64 7.04 -2.65
N GLN A 116 22.55 6.62 -3.30
CA GLN A 116 22.40 6.73 -4.76
C GLN A 116 21.52 7.93 -5.11
N ALA A 117 21.81 8.56 -6.25
CA ALA A 117 20.99 9.65 -6.75
C ALA A 117 19.60 9.11 -7.16
N GLN A 118 18.53 9.81 -6.78
CA GLN A 118 17.18 9.45 -7.20
C GLN A 118 17.04 9.62 -8.73
N HIS A 119 16.55 8.59 -9.41
CA HIS A 119 16.24 8.68 -10.83
C HIS A 119 15.03 9.60 -11.05
N ARG A 120 15.09 10.41 -12.11
CA ARG A 120 14.00 11.32 -12.48
C ARG A 120 12.80 10.52 -12.97
N LEU A 121 11.63 10.79 -12.42
CA LEU A 121 10.36 10.27 -12.92
C LEU A 121 9.79 11.22 -13.99
N ASN A 122 9.01 10.67 -14.92
CA ASN A 122 8.21 11.50 -15.80
C ASN A 122 7.03 12.14 -15.01
N PRO A 123 6.47 13.29 -15.45
CA PRO A 123 5.44 13.99 -14.69
C PRO A 123 4.20 13.14 -14.37
N THR A 124 3.72 12.34 -15.32
CA THR A 124 2.55 11.46 -15.13
C THR A 124 2.81 10.41 -14.05
N MET A 125 3.97 9.76 -14.09
CA MET A 125 4.38 8.78 -13.08
C MET A 125 4.58 9.44 -11.73
N LYS A 126 5.09 10.68 -11.70
CA LYS A 126 5.28 11.44 -10.46
C LYS A 126 3.95 11.64 -9.73
N GLU A 127 2.90 12.06 -10.44
CA GLU A 127 1.57 12.22 -9.82
C GLU A 127 1.00 10.91 -9.28
N VAL A 128 1.17 9.81 -10.00
CA VAL A 128 0.72 8.48 -9.56
C VAL A 128 1.50 8.03 -8.33
N VAL A 129 2.83 8.13 -8.36
CA VAL A 129 3.70 7.75 -7.23
C VAL A 129 3.40 8.60 -6.01
N GLN A 130 3.23 9.91 -6.16
CA GLN A 130 2.88 10.80 -5.05
C GLN A 130 1.57 10.39 -4.37
N LYS A 131 0.54 10.05 -5.15
CA LYS A 131 -0.74 9.56 -4.60
C LYS A 131 -0.58 8.26 -3.82
N GLU A 132 0.23 7.32 -4.31
CA GLU A 132 0.48 6.07 -3.60
C GLU A 132 1.33 6.26 -2.35
N VAL A 133 2.37 7.11 -2.41
CA VAL A 133 3.20 7.46 -1.25
C VAL A 133 2.35 8.07 -0.14
N LEU A 134 1.46 9.00 -0.45
CA LEU A 134 0.53 9.58 0.54
C LEU A 134 -0.35 8.51 1.20
N LYS A 135 -0.92 7.58 0.42
CA LYS A 135 -1.72 6.47 0.98
C LYS A 135 -0.92 5.60 1.95
N LEU A 136 0.34 5.30 1.63
CA LEU A 136 1.21 4.49 2.48
C LEU A 136 1.62 5.24 3.74
N TRP A 137 1.82 6.56 3.65
CA TRP A 137 2.14 7.41 4.78
C TRP A 137 0.95 7.55 5.73
N ASP A 138 -0.25 7.80 5.20
CA ASP A 138 -1.50 7.83 5.98
C ASP A 138 -1.78 6.50 6.69
N ALA A 139 -1.39 5.38 6.07
CA ALA A 139 -1.50 4.05 6.66
C ALA A 139 -0.40 3.74 7.70
N GLY A 140 0.59 4.61 7.89
CA GLY A 140 1.71 4.41 8.81
C GLY A 140 2.68 3.30 8.38
N ILE A 141 2.70 2.96 7.08
CA ILE A 141 3.61 1.94 6.53
C ILE A 141 4.98 2.56 6.22
N ILE A 142 4.99 3.79 5.74
CA ILE A 142 6.20 4.58 5.55
C ILE A 142 6.20 5.74 6.54
N GLU A 143 7.39 6.02 7.07
CA GLU A 143 7.67 7.17 7.91
C GLU A 143 8.69 8.03 7.17
N ILE A 144 8.51 9.35 7.22
CA ILE A 144 9.31 10.35 6.49
C ILE A 144 9.92 11.30 7.51
#